data_AF-A0A7J9LUT7-F1
#
_entry.id   AF-A0A7J9LUT7-F1
#
_cell.length_a   1.000
_cell.length_b   1.000
_cell.length_c   1.000
_cell.angle_alpha   90.00
_cell.angle_beta   90.00
_cell.angle_gamma   90.00
#
_symmetry.space_group_name_H-M   'P 1'
#
loop_
_entity.id
_entity.type
_entity.pdbx_description
1 polymer ?
#
loop_
_entity_poly.entity_id
_entity_poly.type
_entity_poly.pdbx_seq_one_letter_code
_entity_poly.pdbx_strand_id
1 'polypeptide(L)'
;EDSGTTLATESDSPDKSIIGSIIRDIQHYKHHFRRISFNHIPRSENCLAHTLATQGLRKGEDLYLEGGLPEFVRRVLERRSLREPD
;
A
#
# COMPACT_ATOMS: atom_id res chain seq x y z
N GLU A 1 24.22 -22.16 -13.03
CA GLU A 1 22.85 -22.18 -13.54
C GLU A 1 21.93 -22.22 -12.32
N ASP A 2 21.38 -21.08 -11.93
CA ASP A 2 20.44 -21.00 -10.80
C ASP A 2 19.04 -20.85 -11.39
N SER A 3 18.30 -21.96 -11.40
CA SER A 3 16.97 -22.05 -11.98
C SER A 3 15.98 -21.33 -11.07
N GLY A 4 15.63 -20.10 -11.46
CA GLY A 4 14.51 -19.37 -10.89
C GLY A 4 13.24 -20.22 -10.92
N THR A 5 12.76 -20.60 -9.75
CA THR A 5 11.53 -21.36 -9.58
C THR A 5 10.36 -20.47 -9.99
N THR A 6 9.83 -20.69 -11.19
CA THR A 6 8.58 -20.07 -11.64
C THR A 6 7.44 -20.87 -11.02
N LEU A 7 6.82 -20.35 -9.96
CA LEU A 7 5.57 -20.88 -9.42
C LEU A 7 4.44 -20.54 -10.40
N ALA A 8 4.23 -21.40 -11.39
CA ALA A 8 3.04 -21.37 -12.23
C ALA A 8 1.87 -21.96 -11.41
N THR A 9 1.00 -21.11 -10.87
CA THR A 9 -0.30 -21.52 -10.36
C THR A 9 -1.32 -21.41 -11.49
N GLU A 10 -1.33 -22.39 -12.39
CA GLU A 10 -2.40 -22.56 -13.36
C GLU A 10 -3.58 -23.25 -12.66
N SER A 11 -4.47 -22.43 -12.11
CA SER A 11 -5.86 -22.83 -11.88
C SER A 11 -6.72 -22.03 -12.85
N ASP A 12 -7.26 -22.71 -13.86
CA ASP A 12 -8.08 -22.14 -14.95
C ASP A 12 -9.45 -21.60 -14.47
N SER A 13 -9.67 -21.58 -13.15
CA SER A 13 -10.82 -20.94 -12.51
C SER A 13 -10.49 -19.49 -12.16
N PRO A 14 -11.31 -18.51 -12.55
CA PRO A 14 -11.06 -17.12 -12.18
C PRO A 14 -10.96 -17.00 -10.66
N ASP A 15 -9.86 -16.43 -10.19
CA ASP A 15 -9.63 -16.16 -8.77
C ASP A 15 -10.79 -15.30 -8.22
N LYS A 16 -11.59 -15.91 -7.33
CA LYS A 16 -12.73 -15.31 -6.63
C LYS A 16 -12.35 -14.69 -5.28
N SER A 17 -11.07 -14.72 -4.92
CA SER A 17 -10.60 -14.08 -3.69
C SER A 17 -10.70 -12.57 -3.78
N ILE A 18 -10.90 -11.93 -2.63
CA ILE A 18 -10.85 -10.46 -2.50
C ILE A 18 -9.48 -9.93 -2.97
N ILE A 19 -8.41 -10.69 -2.72
CA ILE A 19 -7.07 -10.34 -3.16
C ILE A 19 -6.99 -10.36 -4.69
N GLY A 20 -7.53 -11.40 -5.33
CA GLY A 20 -7.62 -11.51 -6.78
C GLY A 20 -8.40 -10.38 -7.43
N SER A 21 -9.52 -9.95 -6.82
CA SER A 21 -10.25 -8.77 -7.30
C SER A 21 -9.45 -7.48 -7.18
N ILE A 22 -8.77 -7.25 -6.04
CA ILE A 22 -7.92 -6.07 -5.85
C ILE A 22 -6.77 -6.05 -6.88
N ILE A 23 -6.11 -7.19 -7.11
CA ILE A 23 -5.03 -7.30 -8.11
C ILE A 23 -5.56 -6.98 -9.51
N ARG A 24 -6.74 -7.51 -9.86
CA ARG A 24 -7.38 -7.28 -11.17
C ARG A 24 -7.68 -5.79 -11.36
N ASP A 25 -8.20 -5.12 -10.34
CA ASP A 25 -8.48 -3.69 -10.39
C ASP A 25 -7.19 -2.87 -10.56
N ILE A 26 -6.12 -3.20 -9.82
CA ILE A 26 -4.82 -2.54 -9.99
C ILE A 26 -4.31 -2.68 -11.42
N GLN A 27 -4.38 -3.89 -12.01
CA GLN A 27 -3.97 -4.10 -13.40
C GLN A 27 -4.88 -3.35 -14.38
N HIS A 28 -6.18 -3.29 -14.10
CA HIS A 28 -7.13 -2.51 -14.91
C HIS A 28 -6.75 -1.03 -14.89
N TYR A 29 -6.48 -0.41 -13.72
CA TYR A 29 -6.15 1.01 -13.63
C TYR A 29 -4.71 1.37 -14.02
N LYS A 30 -3.82 0.37 -14.16
CA LYS A 30 -2.41 0.57 -14.48
C LYS A 30 -2.18 1.43 -15.73
N HIS A 31 -3.03 1.31 -16.74
CA HIS A 31 -2.89 2.02 -18.01
C HIS A 31 -3.06 3.55 -17.89
N HIS A 32 -3.65 4.05 -16.80
CA HIS A 32 -3.74 5.50 -16.55
C HIS A 32 -2.40 6.13 -16.15
N PHE A 33 -1.37 5.33 -15.84
CA PHE A 33 -0.07 5.80 -15.40
C PHE A 33 0.99 5.58 -16.50
N ARG A 34 1.75 6.64 -16.82
CA ARG A 34 2.87 6.54 -17.78
C ARG A 34 3.96 5.56 -17.32
N ARG A 35 4.18 5.46 -16.00
CA ARG A 35 5.13 4.53 -15.37
C ARG A 35 4.65 4.22 -13.96
N ILE A 36 4.67 2.95 -13.59
CA ILE A 36 4.35 2.47 -12.24
C ILE A 36 5.46 1.54 -11.75
N SER A 37 5.77 1.59 -10.46
CA SER A 37 6.72 0.70 -9.79
C SER A 37 6.20 0.34 -8.42
N PHE A 38 6.41 -0.91 -8.01
CA PHE A 38 6.06 -1.39 -6.67
C PHE A 38 7.35 -1.69 -5.94
N ASN A 39 7.60 -0.96 -4.86
CA ASN A 39 8.78 -1.11 -4.03
C ASN A 39 8.34 -1.58 -2.65
N HIS A 40 9.03 -2.60 -2.12
CA HIS A 40 8.85 -2.98 -0.74
C HIS A 40 9.47 -1.92 0.17
N ILE A 41 8.69 -1.43 1.13
CA ILE A 41 9.13 -0.47 2.14
C ILE A 41 8.98 -1.13 3.52
N PRO A 42 10.03 -1.17 4.36
CA PRO A 42 9.95 -1.70 5.71
C PRO A 42 8.81 -1.03 6.51
N ARG A 43 8.17 -1.78 7.41
CA ARG A 43 7.07 -1.26 8.24
C ARG A 43 7.47 -0.02 9.05
N SER A 44 8.72 0.04 9.49
CA SER A 44 9.29 1.20 10.19
C SER A 44 9.18 2.45 9.33
N GLU A 45 9.46 2.37 8.04
CA GLU A 45 9.44 3.48 7.10
C GLU A 45 8.02 3.76 6.54
N ASN A 46 7.21 2.71 6.37
CA ASN A 46 5.82 2.83 5.88
C ASN A 46 4.80 3.24 6.97
N CYS A 47 5.23 4.10 7.88
CA CYS A 47 4.45 4.51 9.05
C CYS A 47 3.19 5.32 8.70
N LEU A 48 3.22 6.04 7.59
CA LEU A 48 2.09 6.84 7.12
C LEU A 48 0.92 5.96 6.72
N ALA A 49 1.15 5.00 5.83
CA ALA A 49 0.12 4.06 5.40
C ALA A 49 -0.45 3.29 6.61
N HIS A 50 0.42 2.87 7.53
CA HIS A 50 -0.02 2.20 8.76
C HIS A 50 -0.93 3.08 9.63
N THR A 51 -0.58 4.36 9.79
CA THR A 51 -1.36 5.33 10.58
C THR A 51 -2.72 5.58 9.94
N LEU A 52 -2.75 5.80 8.62
CA LEU A 52 -3.99 6.00 7.86
C LEU A 52 -4.92 4.80 7.99
N ALA A 53 -4.42 3.59 7.73
CA ALA A 53 -5.20 2.36 7.84
C ALA A 53 -5.73 2.14 9.25
N THR A 54 -4.92 2.41 10.28
CA THR A 54 -5.34 2.27 11.68
C THR A 54 -6.44 3.27 12.04
N GLN A 55 -6.33 4.52 11.59
CA GLN A 55 -7.34 5.54 11.87
C GLN A 55 -8.63 5.30 11.08
N GLY A 56 -8.53 4.89 9.82
CA GLY A 56 -9.69 4.51 9.01
C GLY A 56 -10.45 3.34 9.64
N LEU A 57 -9.73 2.30 10.06
CA LEU A 57 -10.33 1.17 10.79
C LEU A 57 -11.02 1.60 12.09
N ARG A 58 -10.42 2.52 12.85
CA ARG A 58 -11.00 3.00 14.13
C ARG A 58 -12.26 3.85 13.93
N LYS A 59 -12.32 4.62 12.85
CA LYS A 59 -13.43 5.53 12.57
C LYS A 59 -14.53 4.91 11.69
N GLY A 60 -14.23 3.80 11.02
CA GLY A 60 -15.10 3.24 9.98
C GLY A 60 -15.17 4.14 8.75
N GLU A 61 -14.14 4.95 8.51
CA GLU A 61 -14.07 5.91 7.41
C GLU A 61 -12.94 5.53 6.45
N ASP A 62 -13.18 5.69 5.16
CA ASP A 62 -12.14 5.56 4.14
C ASP A 62 -11.34 6.88 4.07
N LEU A 63 -10.15 6.87 4.69
CA LEU A 63 -9.27 8.03 4.75
C LEU A 63 -8.30 8.02 3.56
N TYR A 64 -8.58 8.84 2.56
CA TYR A 64 -7.71 9.09 1.42
C TYR A 64 -6.85 10.35 1.63
N LEU A 65 -5.71 10.42 0.95
CA LEU A 65 -4.84 11.60 0.92
C LEU A 65 -5.25 12.62 -0.14
N GLU A 66 -6.52 12.59 -0.57
CA GLU A 66 -7.04 13.50 -1.58
C GLU A 66 -7.13 14.92 -0.99
N GLY A 67 -6.41 15.87 -1.61
CA GLY A 67 -6.35 17.26 -1.12
C GLY A 67 -5.28 17.54 -0.05
N GLY A 68 -4.48 16.55 0.35
CA GLY A 68 -3.33 16.75 1.24
C GLY A 68 -3.28 15.79 2.44
N LEU A 69 -2.30 16.01 3.32
CA LEU A 69 -2.10 15.20 4.52
C LEU A 69 -3.08 15.60 5.63
N PRO A 70 -3.92 14.67 6.13
CA PRO A 70 -4.74 14.94 7.29
C PRO A 70 -3.88 15.33 8.50
N GLU A 71 -4.36 16.27 9.30
CA GLU A 71 -3.60 16.90 10.38
C GLU A 71 -3.04 15.88 11.41
N PHE A 72 -3.78 14.79 11.66
CA PHE A 72 -3.30 13.74 12.55
C PHE A 72 -2.08 13.00 12.00
N VAL A 73 -2.00 12.82 10.67
CA VAL A 73 -0.86 12.19 9.99
C VAL A 73 0.35 13.10 10.05
N ARG A 74 0.14 14.41 9.84
CA ARG A 74 1.19 15.43 9.97
C ARG A 74 1.84 15.41 11.36
N ARG A 75 1.02 15.36 12.42
CA ARG A 75 1.52 15.25 13.80
C ARG A 75 2.27 13.95 14.11
N VAL A 76 2.01 12.87 13.36
CA VAL A 76 2.75 11.61 13.50
C VAL A 76 4.10 11.71 12.80
N LEU A 77 4.16 12.36 11.63
CA LEU A 77 5.41 12.68 10.94
C LEU A 77 6.30 13.58 11.77
N GLU A 78 5.77 14.70 12.28
CA GLU A 78 6.53 15.65 13.10
C GLU A 78 7.13 14.96 14.33
N ARG A 79 6.35 14.15 15.06
CA ARG A 79 6.85 13.38 16.21
C ARG A 79 7.92 12.35 15.86
N ARG A 80 7.95 11.86 14.63
CA ARG A 80 9.00 10.94 14.14
C ARG A 80 10.23 11.69 13.65
N SER A 81 10.06 12.82 12.95
CA SER A 81 11.16 13.69 12.54
C SER A 81 11.87 14.28 13.77
N LEU A 82 11.15 14.59 14.84
CA LEU A 82 11.73 14.98 16.14
C LEU A 82 12.45 13.83 16.86
N ARG A 83 12.24 12.56 16.45
CA ARG A 83 12.94 11.38 16.99
C ARG A 83 14.22 11.04 16.23
N GLU A 84 14.55 11.76 15.17
CA GLU A 84 15.93 11.78 14.65
C GLU A 84 16.69 12.89 15.39
N PRO A 85 17.36 12.51 16.48
CA PRO A 85 18.76 12.87 16.58
C PRO A 85 19.65 11.63 16.80
N ASP A 86 20.85 11.76 16.23
CA ASP A 86 22.06 10.91 16.27
C ASP A 86 22.12 9.67 15.36
#